data_AF-A0AAD4HEC2-F1
#
_entry.id   AF-A0AAD4HEC2-F1
#
_cell.length_a   1.000
_cell.length_b   1.000
_cell.length_c   1.000
_cell.angle_alpha   90.00
_cell.angle_beta   90.00
_cell.angle_gamma   90.00
#
_symmetry.space_group_name_H-M   'P 1'
#
loop_
_entity.id
_entity.type
_entity.pdbx_description
1 polymer ?
#
loop_
_entity_poly.entity_id
_entity_poly.type
_entity_poly.pdbx_seq_one_letter_code
_entity_poly.pdbx_strand_id
1 'polypeptide(L)'
;MNCETRNKLQLLSLYLQNLPETIPYADPSIPQYGFDFFTLDDEKIQDYGPIGAVNHELEVRMGQRNKGPISFKERGPSLNAVTNVLGGYLDQYHESPETVLLVKWVDDLTIAAAAAFKSASIPLPLYWASTLWRRKYPDKESDIRNVDSNATPTFNFSQSRFGII
;
A
#
# COMPACT_ATOMS: atom_id res chain seq x y z
N MET A 1 6.85 -16.70 -1.26
CA MET A 1 7.33 -15.33 -0.96
C MET A 1 8.21 -15.25 0.30
N ASN A 2 9.22 -14.36 0.31
CA ASN A 2 10.08 -14.12 1.49
C ASN A 2 9.41 -13.22 2.56
N CYS A 3 9.94 -13.21 3.79
CA CYS A 3 9.35 -12.47 4.91
C CYS A 3 9.36 -10.95 4.70
N GLU A 4 10.40 -10.41 4.07
CA GLU A 4 10.51 -8.98 3.80
C GLU A 4 9.38 -8.49 2.88
N THR A 5 9.14 -9.22 1.78
CA THR A 5 8.09 -8.88 0.81
C THR A 5 6.70 -9.02 1.43
N ARG A 6 6.49 -10.03 2.27
CA ARG A 6 5.24 -10.20 3.02
C ARG A 6 4.96 -9.01 3.94
N ASN A 7 5.97 -8.56 4.67
CA ASN A 7 5.84 -7.40 5.57
C ASN A 7 5.52 -6.11 4.80
N LYS A 8 6.14 -5.92 3.62
CA LYS A 8 5.83 -4.79 2.74
C LYS A 8 4.39 -4.82 2.24
N LEU A 9 3.88 -5.99 1.84
CA LEU A 9 2.48 -6.14 1.42
C LEU A 9 1.50 -5.86 2.55
N GLN A 10 1.78 -6.32 3.76
CA GLN A 10 0.96 -6.03 4.93
C GLN A 10 0.92 -4.53 5.23
N LEU A 11 2.06 -3.85 5.15
CA LEU A 11 2.14 -2.41 5.31
C LEU A 11 1.34 -1.67 4.24
N LEU A 12 1.48 -2.08 2.98
CA LEU A 12 0.70 -1.52 1.88
C LEU A 12 -0.79 -1.68 2.14
N SER A 13 -1.23 -2.88 2.52
CA SER A 13 -2.65 -3.16 2.81
C SER A 13 -3.18 -2.28 3.94
N LEU A 14 -2.41 -2.10 5.02
CA LEU A 14 -2.75 -1.20 6.11
C LEU A 14 -2.92 0.25 5.62
N TYR A 15 -2.02 0.74 4.77
CA TYR A 15 -2.07 2.10 4.26
C TYR A 15 -3.27 2.31 3.33
N LEU A 16 -3.53 1.38 2.40
CA LEU A 16 -4.66 1.48 1.47
C LEU A 16 -6.02 1.46 2.19
N GLN A 17 -6.14 0.62 3.23
CA GLN A 17 -7.35 0.54 4.06
C GLN A 17 -7.64 1.82 4.85
N ASN A 18 -6.62 2.65 5.11
CA ASN A 18 -6.72 3.84 5.97
C ASN A 18 -6.44 5.13 5.20
N LEU A 19 -6.49 5.12 3.87
CA LEU A 19 -6.20 6.31 3.06
C LEU A 19 -7.04 7.52 3.51
N PRO A 20 -6.45 8.74 3.51
CA PRO A 20 -7.14 9.95 3.89
C PRO A 20 -8.48 10.17 3.16
N GLU A 21 -9.45 10.77 3.85
CA GLU A 21 -10.76 11.09 3.28
C GLU A 21 -10.70 12.20 2.20
N THR A 22 -9.56 12.86 2.06
CA THR A 22 -9.28 13.79 0.94
C THR A 22 -9.27 13.08 -0.42
N ILE A 23 -9.05 11.76 -0.42
CA ILE A 23 -9.25 10.90 -1.59
C ILE A 23 -10.70 10.41 -1.58
N PRO A 24 -11.46 10.61 -2.68
CA PRO A 24 -12.87 10.23 -2.71
C PRO A 24 -13.03 8.71 -2.57
N TYR A 25 -14.10 8.29 -1.91
CA TYR A 25 -14.46 6.88 -1.88
C TYR A 25 -14.98 6.46 -3.26
N ALA A 26 -14.60 5.26 -3.72
CA ALA A 26 -14.98 4.73 -5.02
C ALA A 26 -16.52 4.65 -5.16
N ASP A 27 -17.03 5.00 -6.33
CA ASP A 27 -18.43 4.76 -6.67
C ASP A 27 -18.64 3.24 -6.83
N PRO A 28 -19.51 2.59 -6.04
CA PRO A 28 -19.73 1.16 -6.13
C PRO A 28 -20.25 0.70 -7.50
N SER A 29 -20.87 1.59 -8.28
CA SER A 29 -21.41 1.28 -9.61
C SER A 29 -20.36 1.37 -10.72
N ILE A 30 -19.29 2.16 -10.52
CA ILE A 30 -18.24 2.38 -11.52
C ILE A 30 -16.87 2.52 -10.82
N PRO A 31 -16.31 1.44 -10.24
CA PRO A 31 -14.98 1.49 -9.63
C PRO A 31 -13.92 1.77 -10.70
N GLN A 32 -13.01 2.72 -10.46
CA GLN A 32 -12.01 3.12 -11.44
C GLN A 32 -10.90 2.07 -11.63
N TYR A 33 -10.56 1.31 -10.58
CA TYR A 33 -9.44 0.37 -10.64
C TYR A 33 -9.82 -1.07 -11.01
N GLY A 34 -10.99 -1.55 -10.56
CA GLY A 34 -11.53 -2.87 -10.86
C GLY A 34 -10.68 -4.07 -10.39
N PHE A 35 -9.84 -3.97 -9.35
CA PHE A 35 -9.04 -5.13 -8.91
C PHE A 35 -9.87 -6.22 -8.21
N ASP A 36 -11.10 -5.92 -7.80
CA ASP A 36 -12.02 -6.92 -7.21
C ASP A 36 -12.37 -8.05 -8.19
N PHE A 37 -12.28 -7.78 -9.49
CA PHE A 37 -12.53 -8.73 -10.58
C PHE A 37 -11.28 -8.87 -11.48
N PHE A 38 -10.09 -8.82 -10.87
CA PHE A 38 -8.85 -8.91 -11.62
C PHE A 38 -8.70 -10.26 -12.31
N THR A 39 -8.61 -10.22 -13.64
CA THR A 39 -8.31 -11.37 -14.49
C THR A 39 -7.28 -10.97 -15.53
N LEU A 40 -6.39 -11.90 -15.88
CA LEU A 40 -5.47 -11.72 -16.99
C LEU A 40 -6.07 -12.32 -18.26
N ASP A 41 -5.75 -11.70 -19.38
CA ASP A 41 -6.02 -12.24 -20.71
C ASP A 41 -4.96 -13.29 -21.05
N ASP A 42 -5.39 -14.46 -21.54
CA ASP A 42 -4.51 -15.55 -21.93
C ASP A 42 -3.52 -15.11 -23.04
N GLU A 43 -3.95 -14.23 -23.95
CA GLU A 43 -3.08 -13.67 -24.99
C GLU A 43 -1.96 -12.82 -24.37
N LYS A 44 -2.28 -12.01 -23.35
CA LYS A 44 -1.27 -11.22 -22.63
C LYS A 44 -0.31 -12.10 -21.84
N ILE A 45 -0.79 -13.19 -21.24
CA ILE A 45 0.09 -14.15 -20.55
C ILE A 45 1.04 -14.82 -21.56
N GLN A 46 0.55 -15.16 -22.75
CA GLN A 46 1.37 -15.76 -23.81
C GLN A 46 2.46 -14.79 -24.29
N ASP A 47 2.12 -13.52 -24.48
CA ASP A 47 3.04 -12.52 -25.02
C ASP A 47 4.06 -12.01 -23.99
N TYR A 48 3.62 -11.76 -22.75
CA TYR A 48 4.43 -11.10 -21.72
C TYR A 48 4.88 -12.03 -20.59
N GLY A 49 4.40 -13.27 -20.57
CA GLY A 49 4.46 -14.12 -19.39
C GLY A 49 3.50 -13.64 -18.28
N PRO A 50 3.27 -14.46 -17.25
CA PRO A 50 2.29 -14.14 -16.20
C PRO A 50 2.67 -12.88 -15.41
N ILE A 51 3.94 -12.69 -15.08
CA ILE A 51 4.40 -11.50 -14.34
C ILE A 51 4.37 -10.25 -15.22
N GLY A 52 4.80 -10.36 -16.47
CA GLY A 52 4.74 -9.26 -17.43
C GLY A 52 3.30 -8.79 -17.70
N ALA A 53 2.36 -9.74 -17.81
CA ALA A 53 0.93 -9.44 -17.95
C ALA A 53 0.36 -8.69 -16.74
N VAL A 54 0.70 -9.10 -15.50
CA VAL A 54 0.33 -8.34 -14.29
C VAL A 54 0.95 -6.95 -14.29
N ASN A 55 2.24 -6.83 -14.61
CA ASN A 55 2.89 -5.52 -14.68
C ASN A 55 2.18 -4.60 -15.66
N HIS A 56 1.82 -5.10 -16.85
CA HIS A 56 1.07 -4.34 -17.84
C HIS A 56 -0.30 -3.89 -17.33
N GLU A 57 -1.08 -4.77 -16.70
CA GLU A 57 -2.37 -4.40 -16.13
C GLU A 57 -2.27 -3.36 -15.01
N LEU A 58 -1.22 -3.44 -14.19
CA LEU A 58 -0.94 -2.42 -13.17
C LEU A 58 -0.63 -1.07 -13.81
N GLU A 59 0.15 -1.02 -14.88
CA GLU A 59 0.43 0.21 -15.63
C GLU A 59 -0.85 0.82 -16.24
N VAL A 60 -1.76 -0.02 -16.73
CA VAL A 60 -3.05 0.42 -17.29
C VAL A 60 -3.94 1.04 -16.20
N ARG A 61 -4.06 0.38 -15.04
CA ARG A 61 -5.01 0.76 -13.98
C ARG A 61 -4.47 1.87 -13.06
N MET A 62 -3.20 1.78 -12.67
CA MET A 62 -2.56 2.73 -11.74
C MET A 62 -1.86 3.89 -12.47
N GLY A 63 -1.60 3.73 -13.77
CA GLY A 63 -0.79 4.65 -14.55
C GLY A 63 0.68 4.22 -14.65
N GLN A 64 1.42 4.91 -15.52
CA GLN A 64 2.81 4.57 -15.81
C GLN A 64 3.75 5.09 -14.72
N ARG A 65 4.66 4.23 -14.22
CA ARG A 65 5.63 4.59 -13.17
C ARG A 65 6.61 5.70 -13.57
N ASN A 66 6.83 5.92 -14.87
CA ASN A 66 7.76 6.94 -15.37
C ASN A 66 7.15 8.35 -15.42
N LYS A 67 5.85 8.52 -15.14
CA LYS A 67 5.15 9.81 -15.16
C LYS A 67 5.10 10.51 -13.80
N GLY A 68 5.90 10.05 -12.85
CA GLY A 68 5.97 10.59 -11.50
C GLY A 68 5.29 9.69 -10.47
N PRO A 69 5.14 10.17 -9.23
CA PRO A 69 4.53 9.41 -8.14
C PRO A 69 3.09 9.01 -8.49
N ILE A 70 2.71 7.77 -8.16
CA ILE A 70 1.34 7.29 -8.31
C ILE A 70 0.43 8.17 -7.43
N SER A 71 -0.68 8.64 -8.01
CA SER A 71 -1.70 9.40 -7.29
C SER A 71 -2.99 8.59 -7.27
N PHE A 72 -3.51 8.31 -6.07
CA PHE A 72 -4.75 7.56 -5.92
C PHE A 72 -5.94 8.41 -6.32
N LYS A 73 -6.76 7.90 -7.24
CA LYS A 73 -7.97 8.58 -7.74
C LYS A 73 -9.19 8.31 -6.86
N GLU A 74 -9.18 7.18 -6.17
CA GLU A 74 -10.24 6.74 -5.27
C GLU A 74 -9.66 5.83 -4.17
N ARG A 75 -10.37 5.73 -3.04
CA ARG A 75 -10.14 4.73 -1.99
C ARG A 75 -11.31 3.76 -1.94
N GLY A 76 -11.08 2.54 -1.46
CA GLY A 76 -12.15 1.55 -1.29
C GLY A 76 -11.74 0.12 -1.64
N PRO A 77 -12.69 -0.82 -1.66
CA PRO A 77 -12.44 -2.26 -1.83
C PRO A 77 -11.63 -2.57 -3.09
N SER A 78 -12.03 -1.98 -4.22
CA SER A 78 -11.36 -2.11 -5.51
C SER A 78 -9.88 -1.72 -5.46
N LEU A 79 -9.50 -0.65 -4.77
CA LEU A 79 -8.09 -0.32 -4.61
C LEU A 79 -7.41 -1.29 -3.64
N ASN A 80 -8.05 -1.64 -2.52
CA ASN A 80 -7.50 -2.53 -1.51
C ASN A 80 -7.21 -3.93 -2.08
N ALA A 81 -8.02 -4.42 -3.02
CA ALA A 81 -7.84 -5.71 -3.67
C ALA A 81 -6.51 -5.84 -4.42
N VAL A 82 -5.84 -4.74 -4.77
CA VAL A 82 -4.50 -4.78 -5.39
C VAL A 82 -3.48 -5.54 -4.54
N THR A 83 -3.60 -5.49 -3.20
CA THR A 83 -2.67 -6.23 -2.33
C THR A 83 -2.88 -7.73 -2.40
N ASN A 84 -4.11 -8.17 -2.68
CA ASN A 84 -4.42 -9.58 -2.86
C ASN A 84 -3.88 -10.07 -4.21
N VAL A 85 -4.03 -9.26 -5.27
CA VAL A 85 -3.45 -9.55 -6.58
C VAL A 85 -1.93 -9.66 -6.48
N LEU A 86 -1.26 -8.63 -5.94
CA LEU A 86 0.19 -8.64 -5.78
C LEU A 86 0.66 -9.82 -4.91
N GLY A 87 -0.02 -10.07 -3.79
CA GLY A 87 0.29 -11.21 -2.90
C GLY A 87 0.17 -12.55 -3.59
N GLY A 88 -0.92 -12.79 -4.33
CA GLY A 88 -1.17 -14.04 -5.04
C GLY A 88 -0.07 -14.36 -6.06
N TYR A 89 0.30 -13.40 -6.90
CA TYR A 89 1.35 -13.60 -7.90
C TYR A 89 2.76 -13.67 -7.28
N LEU A 90 3.04 -12.89 -6.22
CA LEU A 90 4.31 -12.96 -5.49
C LEU A 90 4.49 -14.29 -4.73
N ASP A 91 3.40 -14.94 -4.31
CA ASP A 91 3.44 -16.28 -3.74
C ASP A 91 3.57 -17.36 -4.81
N GLN A 92 2.73 -17.30 -5.86
CA GLN A 92 2.72 -18.28 -6.94
C GLN A 92 4.05 -18.34 -7.71
N TYR A 93 4.63 -17.18 -8.02
CA TYR A 93 5.84 -17.07 -8.84
C TYR A 93 7.09 -16.70 -8.04
N HIS A 94 7.14 -17.00 -6.74
CA HIS A 94 8.20 -16.52 -5.83
C HIS A 94 9.64 -16.88 -6.22
N GLU A 95 9.85 -17.92 -7.05
CA GLU A 95 11.16 -18.31 -7.55
C GLU A 95 11.57 -17.55 -8.83
N SER A 96 10.62 -16.89 -9.49
CA SER A 96 10.91 -16.13 -10.72
C SER A 96 11.66 -14.84 -10.39
N PRO A 97 12.78 -14.54 -11.07
CA PRO A 97 13.50 -13.28 -10.89
C PRO A 97 12.67 -12.06 -11.30
N GLU A 98 11.66 -12.23 -12.17
CA GLU A 98 10.80 -11.16 -12.64
C GLU A 98 9.86 -10.62 -11.54
N THR A 99 9.69 -11.37 -10.44
CA THR A 99 8.90 -10.90 -9.28
C THR A 99 9.40 -9.58 -8.71
N VAL A 100 10.66 -9.21 -8.98
CA VAL A 100 11.21 -7.89 -8.67
C VAL A 100 10.35 -6.74 -9.22
N LEU A 101 9.65 -6.94 -10.35
CA LEU A 101 8.71 -5.96 -10.90
C LEU A 101 7.51 -5.74 -9.97
N LEU A 102 6.95 -6.82 -9.44
CA LEU A 102 5.81 -6.77 -8.51
C LEU A 102 6.23 -6.26 -7.13
N VAL A 103 7.41 -6.63 -6.64
CA VAL A 103 7.98 -6.05 -5.41
C VAL A 103 8.14 -4.53 -5.55
N LYS A 104 8.58 -4.06 -6.72
CA LYS A 104 8.68 -2.62 -7.00
C LYS A 104 7.31 -1.95 -6.99
N TRP A 105 6.26 -2.58 -7.51
CA TRP A 105 4.90 -2.07 -7.37
C TRP A 105 4.46 -1.95 -5.91
N VAL A 106 4.78 -2.91 -5.05
CA VAL A 106 4.51 -2.82 -3.61
C VAL A 106 5.19 -1.58 -3.01
N ASP A 107 6.47 -1.36 -3.33
CA ASP A 107 7.23 -0.21 -2.84
C ASP A 107 6.64 1.11 -3.35
N ASP A 108 6.37 1.22 -4.65
CA ASP A 108 5.85 2.44 -5.29
C ASP A 108 4.46 2.82 -4.75
N LEU A 109 3.57 1.84 -4.57
CA LEU A 109 2.25 2.07 -3.99
C LEU A 109 2.32 2.44 -2.50
N THR A 110 3.27 1.87 -1.77
CA THR A 110 3.48 2.22 -0.35
C THR A 110 3.96 3.66 -0.21
N ILE A 111 4.90 4.08 -1.07
CA ILE A 111 5.40 5.46 -1.12
C ILE A 111 4.28 6.42 -1.49
N ALA A 112 3.47 6.08 -2.51
CA ALA A 112 2.31 6.88 -2.90
C ALA A 112 1.30 7.05 -1.76
N ALA A 113 1.03 5.99 -1.01
CA ALA A 113 0.09 6.05 0.11
C ALA A 113 0.65 6.91 1.23
N ALA A 114 1.93 6.74 1.57
CA ALA A 114 2.59 7.59 2.56
C ALA A 114 2.57 9.08 2.16
N ALA A 115 2.76 9.38 0.87
CA ALA A 115 2.67 10.74 0.34
C ALA A 115 1.24 11.29 0.46
N ALA A 116 0.21 10.48 0.25
CA ALA A 116 -1.18 10.89 0.46
C ALA A 116 -1.44 11.29 1.92
N PHE A 117 -1.01 10.49 2.91
CA PHE A 117 -1.09 10.85 4.32
C PHE A 117 -0.36 12.16 4.64
N LYS A 118 0.87 12.31 4.11
CA LYS A 118 1.66 13.55 4.26
C LYS A 118 0.91 14.75 3.69
N SER A 119 0.31 14.62 2.50
CA SER A 119 -0.46 15.71 1.87
C SER A 119 -1.71 16.09 2.66
N ALA A 120 -2.33 15.12 3.35
CA ALA A 120 -3.49 15.33 4.20
C ALA A 120 -3.12 15.79 5.62
N SER A 121 -1.83 15.88 5.97
CA SER A 121 -1.34 16.14 7.33
C SER A 121 -1.88 15.15 8.38
N ILE A 122 -2.09 13.89 7.96
CA ILE A 122 -2.56 12.79 8.83
C ILE A 122 -1.34 11.92 9.17
N PRO A 123 -1.15 11.52 10.44
CA PRO A 123 -0.06 10.62 10.80
C PRO A 123 -0.23 9.25 10.14
N LEU A 124 0.88 8.61 9.79
CA LEU A 124 0.85 7.27 9.19
C LEU A 124 0.31 6.26 10.22
N PRO A 125 -0.59 5.34 9.81
CA PRO A 125 -1.02 4.25 10.66
C PRO A 125 0.17 3.28 10.87
N LEU A 126 0.92 3.51 11.94
CA LEU A 126 2.07 2.70 12.34
C LEU A 126 1.67 1.83 13.54
N TYR A 127 1.20 0.62 13.26
CA TYR A 127 1.40 -0.47 14.20
C TYR A 127 2.61 -1.25 13.67
N TRP A 128 3.68 -1.37 14.45
CA TRP A 128 4.94 -2.13 14.24
C TRP A 128 5.96 -1.78 13.11
N ALA A 129 5.64 -1.05 12.04
CA ALA A 129 6.56 -0.85 10.89
C ALA A 129 7.69 0.21 11.06
N SER A 130 7.68 0.98 12.15
CA SER A 130 8.55 2.15 12.34
C SER A 130 10.04 1.82 12.54
N THR A 131 10.39 0.58 12.91
CA THR A 131 11.79 0.15 13.10
C THR A 131 12.45 -0.34 11.81
N LEU A 132 11.71 -0.97 10.89
CA LEU A 132 12.26 -1.47 9.63
C LEU A 132 12.35 -0.37 8.56
N TRP A 133 11.36 0.52 8.47
CA TRP A 133 11.41 1.66 7.55
C TRP A 133 12.52 2.66 7.91
N ARG A 134 12.67 2.97 9.20
CA ARG A 134 13.77 3.79 9.74
C ARG A 134 15.15 3.23 9.39
N ARG A 135 15.27 1.90 9.32
CA ARG A 135 16.52 1.22 9.00
C ARG A 135 16.83 1.20 7.51
N LYS A 136 15.81 1.13 6.64
CA LYS A 136 15.98 0.98 5.18
C LYS A 136 16.07 2.31 4.42
N TYR A 137 15.42 3.37 4.91
CA TYR A 137 15.40 4.69 4.26
C TYR A 137 15.63 5.84 5.29
N PRO A 138 16.82 5.91 5.92
CA PRO A 138 17.11 6.88 6.98
C PRO A 138 17.11 8.33 6.48
N ASP A 139 17.41 8.54 5.20
CA ASP A 139 17.44 9.82 4.48
C ASP A 139 16.04 10.36 4.13
N LYS A 140 15.01 9.52 4.25
CA LYS A 140 13.59 9.91 4.10
C LYS A 140 12.94 10.24 5.44
N GLU A 141 13.70 10.26 6.53
CA GLU A 141 13.19 10.48 7.89
C GLU A 141 12.93 11.97 8.19
N SER A 142 13.67 12.89 7.58
CA SER A 142 13.41 14.34 7.67
C SER A 142 12.04 14.73 7.11
N ASP A 143 11.50 13.92 6.19
CA ASP A 143 10.15 14.07 5.66
C ASP A 143 9.06 13.65 6.66
N ILE A 144 9.41 12.89 7.72
CA ILE A 144 8.50 12.32 8.72
C ILE A 144 8.59 13.10 10.05
N ARG A 145 9.80 13.47 10.51
CA ARG A 145 10.02 14.11 11.82
C ARG A 145 9.45 15.52 11.98
N ASN A 146 9.08 16.20 10.90
CA ASN A 146 8.45 17.53 10.98
C ASN A 146 6.97 17.50 11.38
N VAL A 147 6.38 16.32 11.60
CA VAL A 147 4.97 16.13 11.95
C VAL A 147 4.76 15.91 13.46
N ASP A 148 5.74 15.33 14.16
CA ASP A 148 5.59 14.91 15.56
C ASP A 148 5.67 16.06 16.60
N SER A 149 6.10 17.26 16.22
CA SER A 149 6.23 18.38 17.16
C SER A 149 4.91 19.04 17.58
N ASN A 150 3.77 18.70 16.95
CA ASN A 150 2.48 19.35 17.21
C ASN A 150 1.36 18.41 17.69
N ALA A 151 1.61 17.13 17.92
CA ALA A 151 0.58 16.19 18.38
C ALA A 151 1.03 15.47 19.67
N THR A 152 0.84 16.11 20.81
CA THR A 152 0.71 15.41 22.09
C THR A 152 -0.77 15.17 22.36
N PRO A 153 -1.29 13.93 22.26
CA PRO A 153 -2.54 13.59 22.90
C PRO A 153 -2.25 13.28 24.36
N THR A 154 -2.71 14.14 25.26
CA THR A 154 -2.79 13.87 26.70
C THR A 154 -3.73 12.69 26.93
N PHE A 155 -3.15 11.50 27.11
CA PHE A 155 -3.90 10.32 27.52
C PHE A 155 -4.07 10.33 29.05
N ASN A 156 -5.23 10.82 29.51
CA ASN A 156 -5.65 10.71 30.90
C ASN A 156 -6.10 9.27 31.18
N PHE A 157 -5.29 8.48 31.89
CA PHE A 157 -5.75 7.24 32.49
C PHE A 157 -6.59 7.55 33.73
N SER A 158 -7.91 7.48 33.56
CA SER A 158 -8.86 7.32 34.67
C SER A 158 -8.58 5.97 35.34
N GLN A 159 -8.03 5.99 36.56
CA GLN A 159 -8.10 4.83 37.44
C GLN A 159 -9.53 4.71 37.97
N SER A 160 -10.26 3.68 37.54
CA SER A 160 -11.43 3.21 38.26
C SER A 160 -11.28 1.72 38.59
N ARG A 161 -11.28 1.53 39.91
CA ARG A 161 -11.34 0.32 40.73
C ARG A 161 -11.92 -0.92 40.05
N PHE A 162 -11.24 -2.05 40.21
CA PHE A 162 -11.90 -3.33 40.49
C PHE A 162 -11.26 -3.97 41.72
N GLY A 163 -12.06 -4.12 42.77
CA GLY A 163 -11.76 -5.00 43.89
C GLY A 163 -12.12 -6.44 43.53
N ILE A 164 -11.39 -7.38 44.10
CA ILE A 164 -11.76 -8.79 44.14
C ILE A 164 -11.53 -9.27 45.59
N ILE A 165 -12.67 -9.63 46.19
CA ILE A 165 -12.99 -10.56 47.30
C ILE A 165 -11.82 -11.04 48.16
#